data_AF-A0AA88IH93-F1
#
_entry.id   AF-A0AA88IH93-F1
#
_cell.length_a   1.000
_cell.length_b   1.000
_cell.length_c   1.000
_cell.angle_alpha   90.00
_cell.angle_beta   90.00
_cell.angle_gamma   90.00
#
_symmetry.space_group_name_H-M   'P 1'
#
loop_
_entity.id
_entity.type
_entity.pdbx_description
1 polymer ?
#
loop_
_entity_poly.entity_id
_entity_poly.type
_entity_poly.pdbx_seq_one_letter_code
_entity_poly.pdbx_strand_id
1 'polypeptide(L)'
;MYLLEKLFLKRNKSDDKLVLTLQNFGTNFKKMNLTEIRQWENATDFPKLKENQESQSLDLSIMSYNVLAQQYLATMPYLYYKCIRENFKWPVIKQRLLNQFEEFNTDIVCLQEVEADHYYKT
;
A
#
# COMPACT_ATOMS: atom_id res chain seq x y z
N MET A 1 5.72 6.40 -16.57
CA MET A 1 5.37 7.78 -16.19
C MET A 1 3.87 8.08 -16.40
N TYR A 2 3.31 7.86 -17.59
CA TYR A 2 1.91 8.16 -17.93
C TYR A 2 0.82 7.41 -17.12
N LEU A 3 1.14 6.20 -16.60
CA LEU A 3 0.17 5.38 -15.85
C LEU A 3 0.02 5.80 -14.39
N LEU A 4 1.11 6.27 -13.75
CA LEU A 4 1.11 6.75 -12.36
C LEU A 4 0.39 8.10 -12.23
N GLU A 5 0.58 9.01 -13.19
CA GLU A 5 -0.18 10.27 -13.23
C GLU A 5 -1.69 10.03 -13.36
N LYS A 6 -2.12 9.08 -14.20
CA LYS A 6 -3.54 8.74 -14.36
C LYS A 6 -4.15 8.12 -13.10
N LEU A 7 -3.39 7.34 -12.33
CA LEU A 7 -3.86 6.78 -11.06
C LEU A 7 -3.97 7.84 -9.97
N PHE A 8 -3.06 8.82 -9.93
CA PHE A 8 -3.16 9.96 -9.01
C PHE A 8 -4.27 10.95 -9.38
N LEU A 9 -4.49 11.21 -10.67
CA LEU A 9 -5.52 12.15 -11.15
C LEU A 9 -6.94 11.60 -11.13
N LYS A 10 -7.12 10.26 -11.14
CA LYS A 10 -8.45 9.63 -11.01
C LYS A 10 -8.95 9.54 -9.58
N ARG A 11 -8.12 9.85 -8.58
CA ARG A 11 -8.53 9.87 -7.18
C ARG A 11 -9.43 11.10 -6.98
N ASN A 12 -10.71 10.86 -6.68
CA ASN A 12 -11.72 11.92 -6.59
C ASN A 12 -11.30 12.96 -5.54
N LYS A 13 -11.60 14.25 -5.77
CA LYS A 13 -11.43 15.33 -4.78
C LYS A 13 -12.12 15.07 -3.43
N SER A 14 -13.06 14.13 -3.36
CA SER A 14 -13.67 13.67 -2.09
C SER A 14 -12.77 12.71 -1.30
N ASP A 15 -11.82 12.03 -1.94
CA ASP A 15 -10.84 11.14 -1.32
C ASP A 15 -9.61 11.89 -0.80
N ASP A 16 -9.58 13.22 -0.99
CA ASP A 16 -8.56 14.12 -0.46
C ASP A 16 -8.50 14.08 1.06
N LYS A 17 -9.54 13.63 1.76
CA LYS A 17 -9.47 13.40 3.22
C LYS A 17 -8.39 12.38 3.57
N LEU A 18 -8.28 11.24 2.88
CA LEU A 18 -7.27 10.23 3.16
C LEU A 18 -5.85 10.72 2.82
N VAL A 19 -5.71 11.47 1.72
CA VAL A 19 -4.42 12.04 1.29
C VAL A 19 -3.99 13.18 2.22
N LEU A 20 -4.91 14.06 2.64
CA LEU A 20 -4.66 15.09 3.65
C LEU A 20 -4.37 14.48 5.02
N THR A 21 -5.00 13.35 5.37
CA THR A 21 -4.66 12.61 6.60
C THR A 21 -3.24 12.05 6.49
N LEU A 22 -2.88 11.48 5.33
CA LEU A 22 -1.52 11.00 5.00
C LEU A 22 -0.43 12.08 5.04
N GLN A 23 -0.75 13.28 4.58
CA GLN A 23 0.17 14.41 4.50
C GLN A 23 0.29 15.19 5.83
N ASN A 24 -0.71 15.10 6.72
CA ASN A 24 -0.72 15.78 8.03
C ASN A 24 -0.19 14.89 9.18
N PHE A 25 0.28 13.67 8.92
CA PHE A 25 0.79 12.72 9.94
C PHE A 25 2.11 13.12 10.62
N GLY A 26 2.49 14.40 10.54
CA GLY A 26 3.78 14.90 10.98
C GLY A 26 3.96 15.02 12.50
N THR A 27 2.95 15.36 13.30
CA THR A 27 3.29 15.85 14.66
C THR A 27 2.42 15.50 15.85
N ASN A 28 1.19 14.96 15.74
CA ASN A 28 0.45 14.46 16.93
C ASN A 28 -0.77 13.63 16.51
N PHE A 29 -0.59 12.33 16.26
CA PHE A 29 -1.72 11.41 16.06
C PHE A 29 -1.74 10.34 17.14
N LYS A 30 -2.91 10.20 17.78
CA LYS A 30 -3.28 8.98 18.50
C LYS A 30 -3.17 7.86 17.48
N LYS A 31 -2.35 6.83 17.75
CA LYS A 31 -2.11 5.68 16.85
C LYS A 31 -3.47 5.08 16.45
N MET A 32 -3.99 5.45 15.27
CA MET A 32 -5.22 4.86 14.73
C MET A 32 -4.90 3.44 14.29
N ASN A 33 -5.82 2.52 14.59
CA ASN A 33 -5.68 1.14 14.17
C ASN A 33 -5.99 1.03 12.66
N LEU A 34 -5.11 0.45 11.86
CA LEU A 34 -5.30 0.38 10.40
C LEU A 34 -6.55 -0.42 10.03
N THR A 35 -6.91 -1.42 10.83
CA THR A 35 -8.16 -2.19 10.73
C THR A 35 -9.44 -1.35 10.90
N GLU A 36 -9.38 -0.20 11.58
CA GLU A 36 -10.51 0.72 11.69
C GLU A 36 -10.74 1.52 10.40
N ILE A 37 -9.69 1.70 9.59
CA ILE A 37 -9.71 2.53 8.37
C ILE A 37 -9.81 1.68 7.10
N ARG A 38 -9.27 0.46 7.10
CA ARG A 38 -9.28 -0.48 5.97
C ARG A 38 -10.10 -1.70 6.34
N GLN A 39 -11.34 -1.72 5.88
CA GLN A 39 -12.28 -2.82 6.12
C GLN A 39 -12.39 -3.69 4.87
N TRP A 40 -12.61 -4.99 5.07
CA TRP A 40 -12.97 -5.88 3.98
C TRP A 40 -14.36 -5.55 3.46
N GLU A 41 -14.50 -5.44 2.15
CA GLU A 41 -15.78 -5.29 1.48
C GLU A 41 -16.09 -6.58 0.71
N ASN A 42 -17.26 -7.15 0.99
CA ASN A 42 -17.70 -8.32 0.24
C ASN A 42 -18.10 -7.89 -1.16
N ALA A 43 -17.45 -8.49 -2.15
CA ALA A 43 -17.66 -8.27 -3.57
C ALA A 43 -18.95 -8.97 -4.08
N THR A 44 -20.08 -8.79 -3.39
CA THR A 44 -21.35 -9.47 -3.70
C THR A 44 -21.97 -9.06 -5.03
N ASP A 45 -21.54 -7.93 -5.59
CA ASP A 45 -22.09 -7.35 -6.81
C ASP A 45 -21.37 -7.83 -8.09
N PHE A 46 -20.32 -8.64 -7.95
CA PHE A 46 -19.63 -9.17 -9.11
C PHE A 46 -20.35 -10.41 -9.64
N PRO A 47 -20.50 -10.55 -10.98
CA PRO A 47 -21.14 -11.73 -11.56
C PRO A 47 -20.37 -12.97 -11.11
N LYS A 48 -21.00 -13.81 -10.30
CA LYS A 48 -20.44 -15.13 -9.98
C LYS A 48 -20.23 -15.86 -11.31
N LEU A 49 -18.98 -16.24 -11.58
CA LEU A 49 -18.70 -17.17 -12.66
C LEU A 49 -19.51 -18.44 -12.39
N LYS A 50 -20.10 -19.04 -13.44
CA LYS A 50 -20.87 -20.27 -13.30
C LYS A 50 -19.95 -21.35 -12.74
N GLU A 51 -20.07 -21.64 -11.46
CA GLU A 51 -19.36 -22.76 -10.82
C GLU A 51 -19.87 -24.05 -11.46
N ASN A 52 -18.97 -24.82 -12.07
CA ASN A 52 -19.25 -26.23 -12.34
C ASN A 52 -19.31 -26.93 -10.98
N GLN A 53 -20.40 -27.66 -10.70
CA GLN A 53 -20.73 -28.21 -9.39
C GLN A 53 -19.73 -29.24 -8.80
N GLU A 54 -18.59 -29.49 -9.47
CA GLU A 54 -17.59 -30.50 -9.10
C GLU A 54 -16.19 -29.94 -8.79
N SER A 55 -15.95 -28.63 -8.92
CA SER A 55 -14.64 -28.05 -8.63
C SER A 55 -14.48 -27.72 -7.15
N GLN A 56 -13.50 -28.35 -6.48
CA GLN A 56 -12.99 -27.87 -5.19
C GLN A 56 -12.51 -26.42 -5.37
N SER A 57 -13.12 -25.49 -4.64
CA SER A 57 -12.66 -24.10 -4.58
C SER A 57 -11.53 -23.97 -3.57
N LEU A 58 -10.49 -23.21 -3.93
CA LEU A 58 -9.43 -22.80 -3.03
C LEU A 58 -9.57 -21.29 -2.81
N ASP A 59 -9.74 -20.88 -1.56
CA ASP A 59 -9.73 -19.47 -1.19
C ASP A 59 -8.26 -19.00 -1.14
N LEU A 60 -7.95 -18.00 -1.96
CA LEU A 60 -6.63 -17.36 -2.01
C LEU A 60 -6.77 -15.86 -1.81
N SER A 61 -5.90 -15.32 -0.96
CA SER A 61 -5.77 -13.89 -0.74
C SER A 61 -4.51 -13.36 -1.43
N ILE A 62 -4.67 -12.24 -2.14
CA ILE A 62 -3.59 -11.63 -2.93
C ILE A 62 -3.43 -10.17 -2.50
N MET A 63 -2.21 -9.78 -2.15
CA MET A 63 -1.83 -8.39 -1.93
C MET A 63 -0.96 -7.89 -3.08
N SER A 64 -1.26 -6.70 -3.60
CA SER A 64 -0.38 -5.95 -4.50
C SER A 64 0.02 -4.65 -3.84
N TYR A 65 1.33 -4.43 -3.64
CA TYR A 65 1.82 -3.30 -2.85
C TYR A 65 3.08 -2.68 -3.45
N ASN A 66 3.06 -1.36 -3.66
CA ASN A 66 4.23 -0.60 -4.08
C ASN A 66 4.99 -0.11 -2.84
N VAL A 67 6.24 -0.57 -2.67
CA VAL A 67 7.02 -0.31 -1.45
C VAL A 67 7.83 0.98 -1.49
N LEU A 68 7.73 1.75 -2.57
CA LEU A 68 8.43 3.02 -2.82
C LEU A 68 9.96 2.89 -2.75
N ALA A 69 10.59 2.76 -3.93
CA ALA A 69 12.05 2.69 -4.03
C ALA A 69 12.71 3.95 -3.45
N GLN A 70 13.79 3.77 -2.68
CA GLN A 70 14.51 4.86 -2.02
C GLN A 70 15.19 5.81 -3.01
N GLN A 71 15.60 5.31 -4.17
CA GLN A 71 16.09 6.10 -5.28
C GLN A 71 15.08 7.17 -5.70
N TYR A 72 13.77 6.88 -5.67
CA TYR A 72 12.75 7.86 -6.05
C TYR A 72 12.58 8.96 -5.00
N LEU A 73 12.77 8.63 -3.72
CA LEU A 73 12.82 9.62 -2.65
C LEU A 73 14.03 10.55 -2.82
N ALA A 74 15.15 10.05 -3.33
CA ALA A 74 16.35 10.84 -3.62
C ALA A 74 16.24 11.66 -4.91
N THR A 75 15.69 11.09 -5.98
CA THR A 75 15.64 11.72 -7.31
C THR A 75 14.42 12.61 -7.53
N MET A 76 13.33 12.40 -6.77
CA MET A 76 12.09 13.17 -6.89
C MET A 76 11.62 13.74 -5.54
N PRO A 77 12.47 14.48 -4.81
CA PRO A 77 12.14 14.98 -3.47
C PRO A 77 10.94 15.94 -3.47
N TYR A 78 10.64 16.58 -4.61
CA TYR A 78 9.50 17.47 -4.78
C TYR A 78 8.14 16.75 -4.67
N LEU A 79 8.08 15.42 -4.85
CA LEU A 79 6.85 14.65 -4.64
C LEU A 79 6.54 14.46 -3.14
N TYR A 80 7.56 14.57 -2.28
CA TYR A 80 7.49 14.23 -0.87
C TYR A 80 7.94 15.36 0.06
N TYR A 81 7.97 16.60 -0.42
CA TYR A 81 8.53 17.75 0.29
C TYR A 81 7.83 18.09 1.62
N LYS A 82 6.56 17.66 1.79
CA LYS A 82 5.78 17.85 3.03
C LYS A 82 6.00 16.74 4.06
N CYS A 83 6.70 15.68 3.70
CA CYS A 83 6.92 14.53 4.58
C CYS A 83 8.19 14.70 5.42
N ILE A 84 8.16 14.14 6.63
CA ILE A 84 9.32 14.10 7.54
C ILE A 84 10.36 13.13 6.96
N ARG A 85 11.56 13.64 6.65
CA ARG A 85 12.60 12.86 5.93
C ARG A 85 13.11 11.68 6.73
N GLU A 86 13.09 11.77 8.06
CA GLU A 86 13.51 10.70 8.96
C GLU A 86 12.65 9.44 8.79
N ASN A 87 11.37 9.62 8.42
CA ASN A 87 10.45 8.52 8.12
C ASN A 87 10.78 7.80 6.81
N PHE A 88 11.65 8.38 5.97
CA PHE A 88 12.06 7.79 4.71
C PHE A 88 13.30 6.90 4.80
N LYS A 89 13.94 6.80 5.97
CA LYS A 89 15.05 5.85 6.14
C LYS A 89 14.54 4.42 5.93
N TRP A 90 15.22 3.66 5.08
CA TRP A 90 14.78 2.30 4.74
C TRP A 90 14.51 1.40 5.96
N PRO A 91 15.33 1.38 7.04
CA PRO A 91 15.03 0.56 8.21
C PRO A 91 13.67 0.89 8.85
N VAL A 92 13.28 2.17 8.86
CA VAL A 92 12.00 2.64 9.40
C VAL A 92 10.85 2.20 8.49
N ILE A 93 11.01 2.35 7.18
CA ILE A 93 10.01 1.90 6.19
C ILE A 93 9.85 0.39 6.21
N LYS A 94 10.96 -0.36 6.19
CA LYS A 94 10.99 -1.82 6.24
C LYS A 94 10.18 -2.34 7.43
N GLN A 95 10.42 -1.81 8.63
CA GLN A 95 9.67 -2.24 9.81
C GLN A 95 8.16 -1.96 9.67
N ARG A 96 7.77 -0.82 9.12
CA ARG A 96 6.35 -0.49 8.90
C ARG A 96 5.70 -1.38 7.84
N LEU A 97 6.42 -1.72 6.77
CA LEU A 97 5.96 -2.63 5.73
C LEU A 97 5.78 -4.05 6.27
N LEU A 98 6.76 -4.57 7.02
CA LEU A 98 6.66 -5.89 7.65
C LEU A 98 5.45 -5.98 8.59
N ASN A 99 5.25 -4.98 9.45
CA ASN A 99 4.08 -4.94 10.31
C ASN A 99 2.76 -4.95 9.51
N GLN A 100 2.69 -4.22 8.38
CA GLN A 100 1.51 -4.25 7.51
C GLN A 100 1.32 -5.63 6.86
N PHE A 101 2.39 -6.26 6.37
CA PHE A 101 2.29 -7.56 5.72
C PHE A 101 1.87 -8.65 6.70
N GLU A 102 2.36 -8.62 7.93
CA GLU A 102 1.90 -9.48 9.02
C GLU A 102 0.44 -9.23 9.39
N GLU A 103 0.01 -7.97 9.41
CA GLU A 103 -1.39 -7.60 9.72
C GLU A 103 -2.38 -8.10 8.66
N PHE A 104 -2.03 -8.00 7.37
CA PHE A 104 -2.90 -8.48 6.28
C PHE A 104 -2.84 -10.00 6.08
N ASN A 105 -1.70 -10.63 6.37
CA ASN A 105 -1.50 -12.07 6.32
C ASN A 105 -2.06 -12.74 5.04
N THR A 106 -1.69 -12.22 3.87
CA THR A 106 -2.18 -12.74 2.58
C THR A 106 -1.32 -13.89 2.05
N ASP A 107 -1.92 -14.82 1.31
CA ASP A 107 -1.25 -16.01 0.75
C ASP A 107 -0.21 -15.65 -0.32
N ILE A 108 -0.49 -14.64 -1.15
CA ILE A 108 0.40 -14.19 -2.23
C ILE A 108 0.66 -12.68 -2.09
N VAL A 109 1.94 -12.30 -2.10
CA VAL A 109 2.38 -10.90 -2.03
C VAL A 109 3.13 -10.49 -3.30
N CYS A 110 2.58 -9.51 -4.01
CA CYS A 110 3.16 -8.93 -5.22
C CYS A 110 3.69 -7.52 -4.92
N LEU A 111 5.02 -7.36 -4.87
CA LEU A 111 5.65 -6.07 -4.57
C LEU A 111 6.11 -5.34 -5.84
N GLN A 112 5.93 -4.02 -5.87
CA GLN A 112 6.51 -3.14 -6.90
C GLN A 112 7.52 -2.17 -6.29
N GLU A 113 8.45 -1.68 -7.12
CA GLU A 113 9.50 -0.73 -6.72
C GLU A 113 10.43 -1.24 -5.60
N VAL A 114 10.65 -2.55 -5.56
CA VAL A 114 11.63 -3.16 -4.66
C VAL A 114 13.04 -2.89 -5.21
N GLU A 115 13.92 -2.31 -4.40
CA GLU A 115 15.34 -2.20 -4.76
C GLU A 115 16.09 -3.48 -4.41
N ALA A 116 17.07 -3.85 -5.24
CA ALA A 116 17.84 -5.08 -5.06
C ALA A 116 18.50 -5.15 -3.67
N ASP A 117 19.15 -4.07 -3.24
CA ASP A 117 19.81 -3.97 -1.93
C ASP A 117 18.87 -4.19 -0.75
N HIS A 118 17.58 -3.90 -0.90
CA HIS A 118 16.57 -4.12 0.14
C HIS A 118 16.13 -5.57 0.26
N TYR A 119 16.23 -6.33 -0.83
CA TYR A 119 15.88 -7.74 -0.88
C TYR A 119 17.03 -8.63 -0.40
N TYR A 120 18.27 -8.32 -0.80
CA TYR A 120 19.42 -9.19 -0.55
C TYR A 120 20.20 -8.92 0.75
N LYS A 121 19.95 -7.81 1.46
CA LYS A 121 20.63 -7.53 2.75
C LYS A 121 20.03 -8.38 3.88
N THR A 122 20.77 -9.44 4.22
CA THR A 122 20.58 -10.29 5.41
C THR A 122 21.17 -9.62 6.64
#